data_AF-A0A9N8PDB8-F1
#
_entry.id   AF-A0A9N8PDB8-F1
#
_cell.length_a   1.000
_cell.length_b   1.000
_cell.length_c   1.000
_cell.angle_alpha   90.00
_cell.angle_beta   90.00
_cell.angle_gamma   90.00
#
_symmetry.space_group_name_H-M   'P 1'
#
loop_
_entity.id
_entity.type
_entity.pdbx_description
1 polymer ?
#
loop_
_entity_poly.entity_id
_entity_poly.type
_entity_poly.pdbx_seq_one_letter_code
_entity_poly.pdbx_strand_id
1 'polypeptide(L)'
;MTAFGFTKLQDTTFRSLTSSLNPDIIVGLGDIPYGHYKVSYKKIDKITNRTAKWMQAHVDERAAAKKEQGSGLPLLYAPLLPISAESQRYYIEHLEDMVQDIQGLALYNTITLEDLPEQLKALPRLGLTEPNNPRAMLQDVSQGIDILTLPFLSAITDAGVALDFRFPISGPMPDELLPLGVNMWETKHAIDVSPLRKDCPCYSCTNHHRAFLQHLLSAKEMLAWVLLQIHNHQIMDEFFAGIRESISRGTLEQDIADFERFYEPELPESNGYQFKSEGPNERKRNSAPFTVYKANPDKIAERGSVPVPGPDAVAEDLEKVGFAEKTE
;
A
#
# COMPACT_ATOMS: atom_id res chain seq x y z
N MET A 1 9.39 -9.08 -5.83
CA MET A 1 9.96 -9.91 -6.92
C MET A 1 9.89 -9.10 -8.20
N THR A 2 10.90 -9.14 -9.07
CA THR A 2 10.69 -8.63 -10.44
C THR A 2 10.00 -9.72 -11.27
N ALA A 3 9.42 -9.36 -12.43
CA ALA A 3 8.85 -10.33 -13.37
C ALA A 3 9.85 -11.43 -13.80
N PHE A 4 11.15 -11.22 -13.59
CA PHE A 4 12.24 -12.13 -13.97
C PHE A 4 12.98 -12.77 -12.78
N GLY A 5 12.45 -12.61 -11.55
CA GLY A 5 13.04 -13.21 -10.34
C GLY A 5 13.92 -12.25 -9.53
N PHE A 6 14.98 -12.81 -8.92
CA PHE A 6 15.91 -12.10 -8.04
C PHE A 6 17.21 -11.75 -8.76
N THR A 7 17.65 -10.50 -8.64
CA THR A 7 18.95 -10.05 -9.13
C THR A 7 19.66 -9.30 -8.01
N LYS A 8 20.95 -9.55 -7.84
CA LYS A 8 21.77 -8.85 -6.85
C LYS A 8 22.17 -7.48 -7.41
N LEU A 9 21.60 -6.42 -6.84
CA LEU A 9 21.95 -5.05 -7.19
C LEU A 9 23.24 -4.63 -6.46
N GLN A 10 24.31 -4.31 -7.20
CA GLN A 10 25.50 -3.69 -6.64
C GLN A 10 25.33 -2.17 -6.61
N ASP A 11 26.01 -1.50 -5.67
CA ASP A 11 26.05 -0.03 -5.57
C ASP A 11 26.48 0.65 -6.88
N THR A 12 27.56 0.17 -7.50
CA THR A 12 28.06 0.70 -8.78
C THR A 12 27.04 0.53 -9.91
N THR A 13 26.35 -0.61 -9.96
CA THR A 13 25.28 -0.86 -10.92
C THR A 13 24.09 0.06 -10.68
N PHE A 14 23.70 0.25 -9.42
CA PHE A 14 22.62 1.17 -9.05
C PHE A 14 22.92 2.60 -9.50
N ARG A 15 24.11 3.14 -9.17
CA ARG A 15 24.49 4.51 -9.57
C ARG A 15 24.61 4.69 -11.09
N SER A 16 25.09 3.67 -11.80
CA SER A 16 25.09 3.67 -13.27
C SER A 16 23.66 3.68 -13.85
N LEU A 17 22.74 2.93 -13.25
CA LEU A 17 21.33 2.91 -13.66
C LEU A 17 20.63 4.23 -13.34
N THR A 18 20.87 4.86 -12.19
CA THR A 18 20.24 6.14 -11.86
C THR A 18 20.71 7.24 -12.81
N SER A 19 21.98 7.24 -13.21
CA SER A 19 22.50 8.13 -14.26
C SER A 19 21.86 7.87 -15.63
N SER A 20 21.67 6.59 -15.99
CA SER A 20 21.09 6.21 -17.29
C SER A 20 19.58 6.43 -17.39
N LEU A 21 18.84 6.18 -16.31
CA LEU A 21 17.38 6.35 -16.24
C LEU A 21 16.99 7.80 -16.02
N ASN A 22 17.87 8.59 -15.40
CA ASN A 22 17.67 10.01 -15.10
C ASN A 22 16.28 10.35 -14.50
N PRO A 23 15.87 9.70 -13.40
CA PRO A 23 14.59 10.01 -12.74
C PRO A 23 14.65 11.39 -12.09
N ASP A 24 13.50 12.01 -11.78
CA ASP A 24 13.49 13.31 -11.07
C ASP A 24 13.98 13.20 -9.62
N ILE A 25 13.63 12.10 -8.95
CA ILE A 25 13.99 11.81 -7.56
C ILE A 25 14.69 10.45 -7.51
N ILE A 26 15.85 10.42 -6.85
CA ILE A 26 16.59 9.20 -6.53
C ILE A 26 16.57 9.01 -5.02
N VAL A 27 16.10 7.87 -4.56
CA VAL A 27 16.31 7.43 -3.16
C VAL A 27 17.62 6.66 -3.11
N GLY A 28 18.55 7.09 -2.26
CA GLY A 28 19.82 6.39 -2.05
C GLY A 28 19.64 4.94 -1.59
N LEU A 29 20.66 4.11 -1.79
CA LEU A 29 20.60 2.73 -1.30
C LEU A 29 20.68 2.69 0.22
N GLY A 30 19.68 2.07 0.84
CA GLY A 30 19.66 1.76 2.28
C GLY A 30 19.71 0.25 2.53
N ASP A 31 20.50 -0.19 3.51
CA ASP A 31 20.47 -1.58 3.98
C ASP A 31 19.31 -1.77 4.96
N ILE A 32 18.10 -1.82 4.41
CA ILE A 32 16.84 -1.84 5.17
C ILE A 32 16.63 -3.25 5.74
N PRO A 33 16.57 -3.42 7.07
CA PRO A 33 16.33 -4.72 7.66
C PRO A 33 14.90 -5.18 7.35
N TYR A 34 14.76 -6.31 6.65
CA TYR A 34 13.47 -6.98 6.44
C TYR A 34 13.20 -7.99 7.58
N GLY A 35 11.99 -7.96 8.15
CA GLY A 35 11.55 -8.90 9.18
C GLY A 35 12.00 -8.59 10.62
N HIS A 36 11.86 -9.59 11.51
CA HIS A 36 11.74 -9.51 12.98
C HIS A 36 12.32 -8.30 13.74
N TYR A 37 11.42 -7.74 14.57
CA TYR A 37 11.40 -6.55 15.41
C TYR A 37 12.51 -6.32 16.46
N LYS A 38 13.68 -6.97 16.38
CA LYS A 38 14.86 -6.59 17.17
C LYS A 38 16.13 -6.83 16.38
N VAL A 39 16.66 -5.77 15.79
CA VAL A 39 17.98 -5.79 15.14
C VAL A 39 19.05 -5.75 16.23
N SER A 40 20.00 -6.69 16.23
CA SER A 40 21.09 -6.69 17.22
C SER A 40 22.02 -5.49 16.99
N TYR A 41 22.68 -4.98 18.05
CA TYR A 41 23.63 -3.88 17.94
C TYR A 41 24.70 -4.10 16.85
N LYS A 42 25.24 -5.32 16.75
CA LYS A 42 26.21 -5.67 15.69
C LYS A 42 25.63 -5.61 14.29
N LYS A 43 24.32 -5.87 14.13
CA LYS A 43 23.66 -5.75 12.84
C LYS A 43 23.34 -4.29 12.54
N ILE A 44 22.89 -3.50 13.52
CA ILE A 44 22.69 -2.04 13.40
C ILE A 44 23.96 -1.38 12.88
N ASP A 45 25.10 -1.61 13.54
CA ASP A 45 26.40 -1.06 13.10
C ASP A 45 26.75 -1.43 11.65
N LYS A 46 26.48 -2.68 11.23
CA LYS A 46 26.75 -3.11 9.85
C LYS A 46 25.85 -2.42 8.82
N ILE A 47 24.56 -2.28 9.10
CA ILE A 47 23.60 -1.69 8.15
C ILE A 47 23.79 -0.18 8.03
N THR A 48 24.09 0.51 9.14
CA THR A 48 24.35 1.96 9.17
C THR A 48 25.66 2.28 8.45
N ASN A 49 26.75 1.57 8.77
CA ASN A 49 28.04 1.74 8.09
C ASN A 49 27.95 1.48 6.58
N ARG A 50 27.15 0.48 6.17
CA ARG A 50 26.99 0.17 4.74
C ARG A 50 26.19 1.26 4.01
N THR A 51 25.10 1.71 4.61
CA THR A 51 24.26 2.78 4.08
C THR A 51 25.05 4.09 3.97
N ALA A 52 25.83 4.46 4.99
CA ALA A 52 26.72 5.62 4.96
C ALA A 52 27.73 5.56 3.80
N LYS A 53 28.37 4.40 3.58
CA LYS A 53 29.32 4.20 2.48
C LYS A 53 28.67 4.33 1.11
N TRP A 54 27.47 3.78 0.92
CA TRP A 54 26.73 3.90 -0.33
C TRP A 54 26.31 5.34 -0.60
N MET A 55 25.84 6.06 0.43
CA MET A 55 25.49 7.47 0.30
C MET A 55 26.71 8.32 -0.07
N GLN A 56 27.83 8.16 0.62
CA GLN A 56 29.07 8.88 0.29
C GLN A 56 29.51 8.60 -1.16
N ALA A 57 29.54 7.33 -1.57
CA ALA A 57 29.94 6.97 -2.93
C ALA A 57 29.00 7.55 -4.01
N HIS A 58 27.73 7.74 -3.68
CA HIS A 58 26.76 8.37 -4.57
C HIS A 58 26.96 9.88 -4.66
N VAL A 59 27.16 10.56 -3.52
CA VAL A 59 27.46 11.99 -3.47
C VAL A 59 28.76 12.29 -4.22
N ASP A 60 29.82 11.50 -4.01
CA ASP A 60 31.12 11.68 -4.67
C ASP A 60 31.03 11.58 -6.19
N GLU A 61 30.32 10.57 -6.71
CA GLU A 61 30.11 10.40 -8.16
C GLU A 61 29.26 11.53 -8.75
N ARG A 62 28.24 11.98 -8.01
CA ARG A 62 27.41 13.12 -8.43
C ARG A 62 28.20 14.43 -8.41
N ALA A 63 29.07 14.64 -7.44
CA ALA A 63 29.96 15.79 -7.40
C ALA A 63 30.93 15.82 -8.59
N ALA A 64 31.41 14.64 -9.03
CA ALA A 64 32.20 14.51 -10.26
C ALA A 64 31.35 14.82 -11.51
N ALA A 65 30.15 14.24 -11.62
CA ALA A 65 29.25 14.47 -12.75
C ALA A 65 28.81 15.93 -12.88
N LYS A 66 28.57 16.62 -11.76
CA LYS A 66 28.23 18.06 -11.73
C LYS A 66 29.32 18.95 -12.32
N LYS A 67 30.60 18.55 -12.18
CA LYS A 67 31.73 19.27 -12.78
C LYS A 67 31.80 19.09 -14.29
N GLU A 68 31.35 17.94 -14.81
CA GLU A 68 31.43 17.59 -16.23
C GLU A 68 30.20 18.04 -17.04
N GLN A 69 28.99 17.86 -16.50
CA GLN A 69 27.72 18.05 -17.22
C GLN A 69 26.98 19.34 -16.83
N GLY A 70 27.46 20.09 -15.84
CA GLY A 70 26.83 21.33 -15.37
C GLY A 70 25.65 21.10 -14.40
N SER A 71 24.70 22.04 -14.36
CA SER A 71 23.52 21.98 -13.49
C SER A 71 22.44 21.05 -14.04
N GLY A 72 21.71 20.35 -13.17
CA GLY A 72 20.52 19.57 -13.56
C GLY A 72 20.51 18.10 -13.12
N LEU A 73 21.26 17.72 -12.08
CA LEU A 73 21.20 16.36 -11.54
C LEU A 73 19.85 16.10 -10.85
N PRO A 74 19.31 14.86 -10.92
CA PRO A 74 18.16 14.41 -10.14
C PRO A 74 18.25 14.75 -8.66
N LEU A 75 17.13 14.98 -7.98
CA LEU A 75 17.12 15.19 -6.53
C LEU A 75 17.56 13.92 -5.80
N LEU A 76 18.48 14.03 -4.85
CA LEU A 76 18.93 12.89 -4.04
C LEU A 76 18.27 12.90 -2.66
N TYR A 77 17.52 11.85 -2.38
CA TYR A 77 16.89 11.61 -1.09
C TYR A 77 17.70 10.59 -0.30
N ALA A 78 18.09 10.94 0.93
CA ALA A 78 18.83 10.04 1.80
C ALA A 78 17.87 9.03 2.48
N PRO A 79 18.11 7.71 2.38
CA PRO A 79 17.28 6.72 3.06
C PRO A 79 17.59 6.73 4.56
N LEU A 80 16.57 6.92 5.39
CA LEU A 80 16.65 6.77 6.84
C LEU A 80 16.16 5.37 7.22
N LEU A 81 17.02 4.58 7.85
CA LEU A 81 16.72 3.19 8.18
C LEU A 81 15.60 3.11 9.23
N PRO A 82 14.75 2.05 9.24
CA PRO A 82 13.62 1.92 10.17
C PRO A 82 14.05 1.54 11.60
N ILE A 83 14.92 2.37 12.18
CA ILE A 83 15.44 2.32 13.54
C ILE A 83 15.51 3.75 14.10
N SER A 84 15.59 3.91 15.42
CA SER A 84 15.66 5.25 16.04
C SER A 84 16.85 6.05 15.51
N ALA A 85 16.74 7.39 15.53
CA ALA A 85 17.85 8.27 15.17
C ALA A 85 19.11 7.95 15.99
N GLU A 86 18.96 7.72 17.29
CA GLU A 86 20.04 7.31 18.20
C GLU A 86 20.77 6.05 17.70
N SER A 87 20.02 5.02 17.27
CA SER A 87 20.60 3.77 16.80
C SER A 87 21.41 3.92 15.51
N GLN A 88 21.11 4.93 14.70
CA GLN A 88 21.82 5.22 13.45
C GLN A 88 22.60 6.53 13.49
N ARG A 89 22.96 6.99 14.68
CA ARG A 89 23.62 8.28 14.90
C ARG A 89 24.86 8.49 14.03
N TYR A 90 25.71 7.47 13.88
CA TYR A 90 26.87 7.52 12.99
C TYR A 90 26.49 7.93 11.55
N TYR A 91 25.41 7.34 11.02
CA TYR A 91 24.94 7.66 9.67
C TYR A 91 24.26 9.04 9.61
N ILE A 92 23.52 9.43 10.64
CA ILE A 92 22.94 10.78 10.73
C ILE A 92 24.02 11.85 10.74
N GLU A 93 25.08 11.68 11.54
CA GLU A 93 26.24 12.59 11.57
C GLU A 93 26.87 12.70 10.17
N HIS A 94 26.98 11.59 9.43
CA HIS A 94 27.45 11.62 8.02
C HIS A 94 26.50 12.39 7.10
N LEU A 95 25.18 12.28 7.30
CA LEU A 95 24.20 13.04 6.52
C LEU A 95 24.26 14.54 6.80
N GLU A 96 24.55 14.95 8.04
CA GLU A 96 24.77 16.36 8.38
C GLU A 96 25.98 16.93 7.62
N ASP A 97 27.08 16.19 7.54
CA ASP A 97 28.29 16.60 6.80
C ASP A 97 28.03 16.79 5.29
N MET A 98 27.06 16.06 4.72
CA MET A 98 26.68 16.14 3.30
C MET A 98 25.30 16.75 3.06
N VAL A 99 24.75 17.50 4.02
CA VAL A 99 23.37 18.02 3.96
C VAL A 99 23.11 18.89 2.72
N GLN A 100 24.15 19.58 2.22
CA GLN A 100 24.08 20.43 1.03
C GLN A 100 23.95 19.64 -0.28
N ASP A 101 24.29 18.35 -0.27
CA ASP A 101 24.26 17.47 -1.44
C ASP A 101 22.97 16.63 -1.51
N ILE A 102 22.17 16.60 -0.45
CA ILE A 102 20.88 15.92 -0.36
C ILE A 102 19.72 16.92 -0.40
N GLN A 103 18.59 16.52 -1.01
CA GLN A 103 17.41 17.37 -1.19
C GLN A 103 16.17 16.83 -0.47
N GLY A 104 16.26 15.69 0.18
CA GLY A 104 15.16 15.09 0.91
C GLY A 104 15.59 13.87 1.72
N LEU A 105 14.65 13.35 2.48
CA LEU A 105 14.79 12.15 3.29
C LEU A 105 13.75 11.12 2.86
N ALA A 106 14.13 9.85 2.74
CA ALA A 106 13.20 8.75 2.51
C ALA A 106 13.08 7.92 3.78
N LEU A 107 11.88 7.83 4.35
CA LEU A 107 11.63 7.20 5.63
C LEU A 107 10.81 5.92 5.47
N TYR A 108 11.30 4.83 6.07
CA TYR A 108 10.59 3.55 6.13
C TYR A 108 9.80 3.38 7.43
N ASN A 109 10.05 4.25 8.41
CA ASN A 109 9.36 4.29 9.70
C ASN A 109 9.53 5.69 10.32
N THR A 110 8.50 6.19 11.01
CA THR A 110 8.51 7.51 11.64
C THR A 110 9.28 7.55 12.96
N ILE A 111 9.67 6.40 13.53
CA ILE A 111 10.53 6.32 14.72
C ILE A 111 11.88 7.05 14.54
N THR A 112 12.35 7.20 13.30
CA THR A 112 13.61 7.90 13.02
C THR A 112 13.47 9.42 13.10
N LEU A 113 12.25 9.95 13.12
CA LEU A 113 12.01 11.39 13.23
C LEU A 113 12.25 11.90 14.65
N GLU A 114 12.12 11.02 15.66
CA GLU A 114 12.47 11.34 17.04
C GLU A 114 13.97 11.65 17.11
N ASP A 115 14.32 12.81 17.70
CA ASP A 115 15.69 13.30 17.85
C ASP A 115 16.49 13.55 16.56
N LEU A 116 15.82 13.68 15.41
CA LEU A 116 16.50 14.06 14.17
C LEU A 116 17.10 15.50 14.28
N PRO A 117 18.33 15.75 13.82
CA PRO A 117 18.91 17.09 13.84
C PRO A 117 18.11 18.12 13.03
N GLU A 118 18.08 19.38 13.47
CA GLU A 118 17.29 20.46 12.86
C GLU A 118 17.61 20.68 11.37
N GLN A 119 18.88 20.51 10.97
CA GLN A 119 19.30 20.66 9.59
C GLN A 119 18.62 19.64 8.66
N LEU A 120 18.46 18.40 9.16
CA LEU A 120 17.79 17.33 8.42
C LEU A 120 16.27 17.45 8.53
N LYS A 121 15.73 17.94 9.65
CA LYS A 121 14.29 18.17 9.81
C LYS A 121 13.72 19.15 8.79
N ALA A 122 14.51 20.10 8.30
CA ALA A 122 14.08 21.07 7.29
C ALA A 122 13.93 20.46 5.88
N LEU A 123 14.45 19.26 5.64
CA LEU A 123 14.36 18.60 4.34
C LEU A 123 12.97 17.94 4.14
N PRO A 124 12.43 17.95 2.90
CA PRO A 124 11.22 17.21 2.55
C PRO A 124 11.34 15.70 2.81
N ARG A 125 10.27 15.10 3.28
CA ARG A 125 10.22 13.70 3.76
C ARG A 125 9.29 12.86 2.89
N LEU A 126 9.89 11.91 2.17
CA LEU A 126 9.19 10.86 1.43
C LEU A 126 8.93 9.65 2.35
N GLY A 127 7.67 9.39 2.66
CA GLY A 127 7.19 8.23 3.39
C GLY A 127 7.10 6.98 2.50
N LEU A 128 7.98 6.04 2.78
CA LEU A 128 7.95 4.64 2.35
C LEU A 128 7.47 3.75 3.51
N THR A 129 6.56 4.28 4.32
CA THR A 129 5.92 3.68 5.51
C THR A 129 4.78 2.72 5.15
N GLU A 130 4.34 2.72 3.89
CA GLU A 130 3.28 1.86 3.34
C GLU A 130 1.94 1.91 4.14
N PRO A 131 1.34 3.11 4.35
CA PRO A 131 0.06 3.20 5.03
C PRO A 131 -1.00 2.44 4.23
N ASN A 132 -1.83 1.67 4.95
CA ASN A 132 -2.82 0.76 4.35
C ASN A 132 -4.27 1.22 4.54
N ASN A 133 -4.49 2.33 5.24
CA ASN A 133 -5.81 2.94 5.44
C ASN A 133 -5.67 4.47 5.65
N PRO A 134 -6.77 5.25 5.54
CA PRO A 134 -6.73 6.71 5.67
C PRO A 134 -6.23 7.21 7.03
N ARG A 135 -6.49 6.48 8.12
CA ARG A 135 -6.03 6.85 9.46
C ARG A 135 -4.51 6.77 9.57
N ALA A 136 -3.91 5.71 9.03
CA ALA A 136 -2.46 5.57 8.94
C ALA A 136 -1.82 6.70 8.11
N MET A 137 -2.46 7.14 7.02
CA MET A 137 -1.99 8.29 6.24
C MET A 137 -2.06 9.59 7.03
N LEU A 138 -3.16 9.85 7.75
CA LEU A 138 -3.29 11.02 8.62
C LEU A 138 -2.24 11.01 9.73
N GLN A 139 -1.96 9.84 10.30
CA GLN A 139 -0.90 9.66 11.28
C GLN A 139 0.48 10.00 10.70
N ASP A 140 0.82 9.50 9.52
CA ASP A 140 2.08 9.82 8.86
C ASP A 140 2.21 11.33 8.58
N VAL A 141 1.14 11.97 8.10
CA VAL A 141 1.11 13.43 7.89
C VAL A 141 1.28 14.19 9.21
N SER A 142 0.59 13.77 10.27
CA SER A 142 0.69 14.39 11.60
C SER A 142 2.09 14.28 12.22
N GLN A 143 2.82 13.22 11.86
CA GLN A 143 4.22 13.01 12.26
C GLN A 143 5.20 13.76 11.36
N GLY A 144 4.70 14.45 10.34
CA GLY A 144 5.46 15.33 9.46
C GLY A 144 6.06 14.61 8.26
N ILE A 145 5.38 13.61 7.69
CA ILE A 145 5.70 13.09 6.35
C ILE A 145 5.04 14.00 5.29
N ASP A 146 5.79 14.36 4.25
CA ASP A 146 5.34 15.30 3.21
C ASP A 146 4.82 14.61 1.95
N ILE A 147 5.46 13.52 1.54
CA ILE A 147 5.12 12.77 0.32
C ILE A 147 4.85 11.33 0.70
N LEU A 148 3.72 10.77 0.29
CA LEU A 148 3.32 9.41 0.63
C LEU A 148 3.24 8.52 -0.60
N THR A 149 3.64 7.26 -0.44
CA THR A 149 3.34 6.19 -1.40
C THR A 149 2.11 5.43 -0.94
N LEU A 150 1.23 5.06 -1.88
CA LEU A 150 -0.09 4.49 -1.59
C LEU A 150 -0.28 3.12 -2.27
N PRO A 151 0.61 2.13 -2.03
CA PRO A 151 0.53 0.84 -2.71
C PRO A 151 -0.79 0.10 -2.45
N PHE A 152 -1.43 0.34 -1.30
CA PHE A 152 -2.72 -0.27 -0.95
C PHE A 152 -3.85 0.14 -1.90
N LEU A 153 -3.75 1.29 -2.60
CA LEU A 153 -4.79 1.81 -3.50
C LEU A 153 -5.10 0.84 -4.65
N SER A 154 -4.06 0.22 -5.20
CA SER A 154 -4.22 -0.83 -6.21
C SER A 154 -4.85 -2.08 -5.59
N ALA A 155 -4.38 -2.49 -4.41
CA ALA A 155 -4.91 -3.68 -3.73
C ALA A 155 -6.40 -3.57 -3.40
N ILE A 156 -6.89 -2.41 -2.96
CA ILE A 156 -8.33 -2.19 -2.70
C ILE A 156 -9.15 -2.15 -3.99
N THR A 157 -8.56 -1.64 -5.07
CA THR A 157 -9.21 -1.59 -6.38
C THR A 157 -9.35 -3.00 -6.94
N ASP A 158 -8.29 -3.82 -6.83
CA ASP A 158 -8.27 -5.24 -7.20
C ASP A 158 -9.25 -6.05 -6.35
N ALA A 159 -9.43 -5.66 -5.08
CA ALA A 159 -10.46 -6.20 -4.20
C ALA A 159 -11.89 -5.85 -4.63
N GLY A 160 -12.09 -4.90 -5.55
CA GLY A 160 -13.42 -4.43 -5.94
C GLY A 160 -14.06 -3.48 -4.93
N VAL A 161 -13.25 -2.76 -4.14
CA VAL A 161 -13.73 -1.77 -3.18
C VAL A 161 -13.69 -0.38 -3.81
N ALA A 162 -14.82 0.32 -3.75
CA ALA A 162 -14.92 1.74 -4.10
C ALA A 162 -14.81 2.59 -2.81
N LEU A 163 -13.80 3.46 -2.72
CA LEU A 163 -13.64 4.36 -1.57
C LEU A 163 -14.78 5.38 -1.50
N ASP A 164 -15.22 5.74 -0.29
CA ASP A 164 -16.37 6.65 -0.08
C ASP A 164 -16.21 7.58 1.14
N PHE A 165 -14.97 7.81 1.59
CA PHE A 165 -14.71 8.77 2.66
C PHE A 165 -14.45 10.18 2.14
N ARG A 166 -14.59 11.17 3.03
CA ARG A 166 -14.25 12.58 2.81
C ARG A 166 -13.46 13.11 3.99
N PHE A 167 -12.49 13.96 3.71
CA PHE A 167 -11.71 14.68 4.71
C PHE A 167 -11.55 16.14 4.26
N PRO A 168 -11.77 17.13 5.13
CA PRO A 168 -12.43 17.02 6.44
C PRO A 168 -13.89 16.57 6.30
N ILE A 169 -14.51 16.13 7.40
CA ILE A 169 -15.94 15.84 7.41
C ILE A 169 -16.69 17.15 7.17
N SER A 170 -17.66 17.10 6.26
CA SER A 170 -18.50 18.25 5.90
C SER A 170 -19.97 17.88 6.02
N GLY A 171 -20.78 18.84 6.50
CA GLY A 171 -22.22 18.64 6.70
C GLY A 171 -22.60 18.33 8.16
N PRO A 172 -23.84 17.87 8.40
CA PRO A 172 -24.28 17.48 9.73
C PRO A 172 -23.49 16.25 10.21
N MET A 173 -23.16 16.23 11.51
CA MET A 173 -22.49 15.10 12.11
C MET A 173 -23.38 13.85 12.01
N PRO A 174 -22.82 12.70 11.56
CA PRO A 174 -23.61 11.50 11.37
C PRO A 174 -23.95 10.87 12.74
N ASP A 175 -25.14 10.28 12.83
CA ASP A 175 -25.58 9.54 14.02
C ASP A 175 -24.93 8.13 14.11
N GLU A 176 -24.54 7.58 12.96
CA GLU A 176 -23.90 6.27 12.82
C GLU A 176 -22.50 6.38 12.21
N LEU A 177 -21.67 5.36 12.40
CA LEU A 177 -20.35 5.31 11.77
C LEU A 177 -20.48 5.22 10.25
N LEU A 178 -19.71 6.04 9.55
CA LEU A 178 -19.62 6.08 8.11
C LEU A 178 -18.59 5.03 7.63
N PRO A 179 -18.90 4.28 6.56
CA PRO A 179 -17.93 3.35 5.99
C PRO A 179 -16.82 4.11 5.26
N LEU A 180 -15.61 3.54 5.23
CA LEU A 180 -14.51 4.08 4.42
C LEU A 180 -14.69 3.78 2.92
N GLY A 181 -15.52 2.80 2.58
CA GLY A 181 -15.80 2.45 1.20
C GLY A 181 -16.91 1.42 1.09
N VAL A 182 -17.14 0.95 -0.12
CA VAL A 182 -18.22 0.04 -0.46
C VAL A 182 -17.65 -1.15 -1.22
N ASN A 183 -18.02 -2.36 -0.81
CA ASN A 183 -17.69 -3.57 -1.54
C ASN A 183 -18.63 -3.73 -2.75
N MET A 184 -18.10 -3.52 -3.95
CA MET A 184 -18.89 -3.53 -5.19
C MET A 184 -19.25 -4.93 -5.69
N TRP A 185 -18.81 -6.00 -5.02
CA TRP A 185 -19.25 -7.37 -5.29
C TRP A 185 -20.65 -7.67 -4.72
N GLU A 186 -21.09 -6.91 -3.72
CA GLU A 186 -22.34 -7.18 -3.02
C GLU A 186 -23.56 -7.08 -3.96
N THR A 187 -24.45 -8.06 -3.88
CA THR A 187 -25.63 -8.17 -4.75
C THR A 187 -26.61 -7.01 -4.59
N LYS A 188 -26.59 -6.31 -3.45
CA LYS A 188 -27.38 -5.08 -3.22
C LYS A 188 -27.09 -4.01 -4.27
N HIS A 189 -25.89 -4.01 -4.87
CA HIS A 189 -25.51 -3.06 -5.92
C HIS A 189 -26.00 -3.45 -7.31
N ALA A 190 -26.45 -4.69 -7.54
CA ALA A 190 -26.82 -5.19 -8.87
C ALA A 190 -27.98 -4.44 -9.53
N ILE A 191 -28.81 -3.74 -8.75
CA ILE A 191 -29.92 -2.89 -9.24
C ILE A 191 -29.78 -1.43 -8.82
N ASP A 192 -28.66 -1.05 -8.21
CA ASP A 192 -28.39 0.31 -7.75
C ASP A 192 -27.92 1.19 -8.92
N VAL A 193 -28.80 2.07 -9.39
CA VAL A 193 -28.52 3.01 -10.49
C VAL A 193 -27.92 4.33 -9.99
N SER A 194 -27.55 4.43 -8.71
CA SER A 194 -26.81 5.57 -8.19
C SER A 194 -25.31 5.50 -8.54
N PRO A 195 -24.59 6.65 -8.57
CA PRO A 195 -23.14 6.66 -8.76
C PRO A 195 -22.41 6.00 -7.59
N LEU A 196 -21.11 5.70 -7.74
CA LEU A 196 -20.31 5.12 -6.64
C LEU A 196 -20.33 6.01 -5.39
N ARG A 197 -20.18 7.32 -5.60
CA ARG A 197 -20.32 8.37 -4.57
C ARG A 197 -21.10 9.55 -5.13
N LYS A 198 -22.04 10.07 -4.35
CA LYS A 198 -22.79 11.30 -4.71
C LYS A 198 -21.84 12.50 -4.81
N ASP A 199 -22.05 13.34 -5.82
CA ASP A 199 -21.27 14.57 -6.07
C ASP A 199 -19.77 14.32 -6.34
N CYS A 200 -19.41 13.11 -6.80
CA CYS A 200 -18.06 12.80 -7.25
C CYS A 200 -17.88 13.19 -8.74
N PRO A 201 -16.88 14.02 -9.10
CA PRO A 201 -16.71 14.50 -10.47
C PRO A 201 -15.98 13.50 -11.39
N CYS A 202 -15.59 12.31 -10.89
CA CYS A 202 -14.80 11.36 -11.69
C CYS A 202 -15.61 10.79 -12.86
N TYR A 203 -14.90 10.32 -13.89
CA TYR A 203 -15.52 9.72 -15.07
C TYR A 203 -16.48 8.57 -14.71
N SER A 204 -16.10 7.73 -13.75
CA SER A 204 -16.91 6.58 -13.31
C SER A 204 -18.23 6.99 -12.68
N CYS A 205 -18.25 8.02 -11.83
CA CYS A 205 -19.47 8.50 -11.18
C CYS A 205 -20.36 9.34 -12.11
N THR A 206 -19.78 9.99 -13.11
CA THR A 206 -20.52 10.86 -14.04
C THR A 206 -21.15 10.10 -15.21
N ASN A 207 -20.60 8.94 -15.60
CA ASN A 207 -21.04 8.18 -16.77
C ASN A 207 -21.62 6.80 -16.43
N HIS A 208 -21.36 6.28 -15.23
CA HIS A 208 -21.74 4.93 -14.84
C HIS A 208 -22.39 4.90 -13.44
N HIS A 209 -22.99 3.76 -13.13
CA HIS A 209 -23.69 3.52 -11.88
C HIS A 209 -23.22 2.23 -11.22
N ARG A 210 -23.54 2.07 -9.94
CA ARG A 210 -23.14 0.91 -9.12
C ARG A 210 -23.52 -0.43 -9.75
N ALA A 211 -24.72 -0.56 -10.32
CA ALA A 211 -25.15 -1.78 -11.00
C ALA A 211 -24.31 -2.13 -12.23
N PHE A 212 -23.82 -1.14 -12.99
CA PHE A 212 -22.95 -1.41 -14.13
C PHE A 212 -21.59 -1.93 -13.66
N LEU A 213 -21.02 -1.31 -12.62
CA LEU A 213 -19.76 -1.76 -12.02
C LEU A 213 -19.87 -3.16 -11.41
N GLN A 214 -20.94 -3.43 -10.66
CA GLN A 214 -21.21 -4.75 -10.07
C GLN A 214 -21.36 -5.82 -11.17
N HIS A 215 -22.04 -5.49 -12.27
CA HIS A 215 -22.15 -6.38 -13.43
C HIS A 215 -20.78 -6.67 -14.06
N LEU A 216 -19.96 -5.65 -14.32
CA LEU A 216 -18.63 -5.84 -14.89
C LEU A 216 -17.71 -6.67 -13.98
N LEU A 217 -17.75 -6.44 -12.65
CA LEU A 217 -17.02 -7.26 -11.67
C LEU A 217 -17.49 -8.72 -11.72
N SER A 218 -18.80 -8.95 -11.73
CA SER A 218 -19.39 -10.29 -11.81
C SER A 218 -19.02 -11.01 -13.12
N ALA A 219 -18.96 -10.25 -14.22
CA ALA A 219 -18.52 -10.73 -15.53
C ALA A 219 -16.98 -10.85 -15.64
N LYS A 220 -16.24 -10.37 -14.64
CA LYS A 220 -14.76 -10.32 -14.60
C LYS A 220 -14.16 -9.53 -15.76
N GLU A 221 -14.84 -8.47 -16.18
CA GLU A 221 -14.41 -7.57 -17.24
C GLU A 221 -13.39 -6.56 -16.73
N MET A 222 -12.24 -6.44 -17.41
CA MET A 222 -11.13 -5.58 -16.96
C MET A 222 -11.53 -4.10 -16.75
N LEU A 223 -12.57 -3.66 -17.48
CA LEU A 223 -13.12 -2.31 -17.37
C LEU A 223 -13.60 -1.97 -15.95
N ALA A 224 -14.05 -2.96 -15.15
CA ALA A 224 -14.46 -2.75 -13.77
C ALA A 224 -13.33 -2.12 -12.93
N TRP A 225 -12.14 -2.71 -12.99
CA TRP A 225 -10.97 -2.25 -12.24
C TRP A 225 -10.47 -0.91 -12.74
N VAL A 226 -10.52 -0.64 -14.05
CA VAL A 226 -10.18 0.69 -14.60
C VAL A 226 -11.10 1.78 -14.05
N LEU A 227 -12.41 1.53 -14.04
CA LEU A 227 -13.39 2.48 -13.51
C LEU A 227 -13.26 2.67 -11.98
N LEU A 228 -12.99 1.59 -11.24
CA LEU A 228 -12.70 1.69 -9.81
C LEU A 228 -11.40 2.44 -9.53
N GLN A 229 -10.34 2.24 -10.31
CA GLN A 229 -9.07 2.96 -10.17
C GLN A 229 -9.30 4.46 -10.38
N ILE A 230 -10.02 4.86 -11.42
CA ILE A 230 -10.37 6.27 -11.68
C ILE A 230 -11.13 6.88 -10.50
N HIS A 231 -12.09 6.15 -9.96
CA HIS A 231 -12.86 6.61 -8.80
C HIS A 231 -12.00 6.73 -7.55
N ASN A 232 -11.26 5.67 -7.19
CA ASN A 232 -10.45 5.62 -5.99
C ASN A 232 -9.33 6.68 -5.99
N HIS A 233 -8.71 6.95 -7.15
CA HIS A 233 -7.76 8.07 -7.27
C HIS A 233 -8.42 9.43 -7.03
N GLN A 234 -9.63 9.66 -7.58
CA GLN A 234 -10.35 10.91 -7.31
C GLN A 234 -10.63 11.10 -5.81
N ILE A 235 -10.97 10.03 -5.08
CA ILE A 235 -11.17 10.10 -3.63
C ILE A 235 -9.86 10.48 -2.92
N MET A 236 -8.74 9.87 -3.32
CA MET A 236 -7.44 10.19 -2.74
C MET A 236 -7.01 11.64 -3.05
N ASP A 237 -7.25 12.14 -4.26
CA ASP A 237 -6.94 13.51 -4.64
C ASP A 237 -7.71 14.52 -3.79
N GLU A 238 -9.01 14.28 -3.57
CA GLU A 238 -9.85 15.10 -2.68
C GLU A 238 -9.40 14.98 -1.22
N PHE A 239 -9.06 13.79 -0.76
CA PHE A 239 -8.57 13.56 0.60
C PHE A 239 -7.30 14.37 0.90
N PHE A 240 -6.30 14.29 0.02
CA PHE A 240 -5.07 15.07 0.17
C PHE A 240 -5.29 16.57 -0.03
N ALA A 241 -6.27 16.98 -0.86
CA ALA A 241 -6.67 18.38 -0.94
C ALA A 241 -7.26 18.88 0.39
N GLY A 242 -8.13 18.08 1.02
CA GLY A 242 -8.67 18.37 2.34
C GLY A 242 -7.61 18.44 3.43
N ILE A 243 -6.64 17.52 3.44
CA ILE A 243 -5.50 17.57 4.38
C ILE A 243 -4.75 18.89 4.25
N ARG A 244 -4.42 19.31 3.02
CA ARG A 244 -3.73 20.59 2.78
C ARG A 244 -4.58 21.78 3.23
N GLU A 245 -5.89 21.74 3.03
CA GLU A 245 -6.80 22.78 3.50
C GLU A 245 -6.81 22.86 5.03
N SER A 246 -6.97 21.72 5.72
CA SER A 246 -6.95 21.63 7.18
C SER A 246 -5.64 22.14 7.78
N ILE A 247 -4.49 21.82 7.17
CA ILE A 247 -3.19 22.38 7.57
C ILE A 247 -3.19 23.90 7.41
N SER A 248 -3.64 24.42 6.25
CA SER A 248 -3.66 25.86 5.99
C SER A 248 -4.56 26.65 6.94
N ARG A 249 -5.62 26.02 7.48
CA ARG A 249 -6.55 26.59 8.45
C ARG A 249 -6.11 26.39 9.91
N GLY A 250 -5.10 25.56 10.16
CA GLY A 250 -4.70 25.16 11.51
C GLY A 250 -5.75 24.31 12.24
N THR A 251 -6.53 23.53 11.48
CA THR A 251 -7.63 22.67 12.02
C THR A 251 -7.33 21.17 11.89
N LEU A 252 -6.14 20.79 11.42
CA LEU A 252 -5.80 19.40 11.10
C LEU A 252 -6.08 18.44 12.25
N GLU A 253 -5.65 18.77 13.48
CA GLU A 253 -5.82 17.89 14.64
C GLU A 253 -7.29 17.63 14.96
N GLN A 254 -8.13 18.66 14.85
CA GLN A 254 -9.57 18.54 15.06
C GLN A 254 -10.22 17.74 13.93
N ASP A 255 -9.85 18.02 12.68
CA ASP A 255 -10.39 17.32 11.51
C ASP A 255 -10.02 15.82 11.53
N ILE A 256 -8.82 15.46 12.02
CA ILE A 256 -8.40 14.07 12.28
C ILE A 256 -9.28 13.44 13.37
N ALA A 257 -9.45 14.11 14.51
CA ALA A 257 -10.25 13.59 15.61
C ALA A 257 -11.71 13.34 15.21
N ASP A 258 -12.29 14.24 14.40
CA ASP A 258 -13.62 14.05 13.85
C ASP A 258 -13.67 12.89 12.85
N PHE A 259 -12.67 12.78 11.96
CA PHE A 259 -12.57 11.65 11.03
C PHE A 259 -12.53 10.30 11.76
N GLU A 260 -11.70 10.16 12.80
CA GLU A 260 -11.57 8.93 13.58
C GLU A 260 -12.84 8.59 14.38
N ARG A 261 -13.57 9.62 14.80
CA ARG A 261 -14.82 9.48 15.55
C ARG A 261 -15.97 8.99 14.69
N PHE A 262 -16.05 9.43 13.44
CA PHE A 262 -17.23 9.23 12.59
C PHE A 262 -17.02 8.24 11.46
N TYR A 263 -15.79 7.90 11.07
CA TYR A 263 -15.54 6.82 10.10
C TYR A 263 -15.20 5.50 10.78
N GLU A 264 -15.50 4.39 10.13
CA GLU A 264 -15.01 3.06 10.51
C GLU A 264 -13.47 2.99 10.50
N PRO A 265 -12.87 2.11 11.32
CA PRO A 265 -11.42 1.97 11.42
C PRO A 265 -10.78 1.26 10.25
N GLU A 266 -11.48 0.28 9.69
CA GLU A 266 -10.94 -0.65 8.71
C GLU A 266 -11.67 -0.46 7.38
N LEU A 267 -10.93 -0.69 6.29
CA LEU A 267 -11.53 -0.74 4.96
C LEU A 267 -12.41 -1.98 4.82
N PRO A 268 -13.45 -1.95 3.99
CA PRO A 268 -14.31 -3.10 3.77
C PRO A 268 -13.52 -4.34 3.36
N GLU A 269 -13.81 -5.47 4.00
CA GLU A 269 -13.27 -6.75 3.56
C GLU A 269 -13.88 -7.14 2.20
N SER A 270 -13.04 -7.59 1.29
CA SER A 270 -13.50 -8.17 0.02
C SER A 270 -12.62 -9.33 -0.40
N ASN A 271 -13.27 -10.47 -0.67
CA ASN A 271 -12.64 -11.69 -1.18
C ASN A 271 -12.49 -11.64 -2.71
N GLY A 272 -12.00 -10.51 -3.22
CA GLY A 272 -11.91 -10.22 -4.65
C GLY A 272 -11.18 -11.33 -5.44
N TYR A 273 -11.49 -11.40 -6.74
CA TYR A 273 -11.04 -12.47 -7.63
C TYR A 273 -9.51 -12.61 -7.77
N GLN A 274 -8.74 -11.56 -7.49
CA GLN A 274 -7.30 -11.51 -7.80
C GLN A 274 -6.34 -11.80 -6.64
N PHE A 275 -6.81 -11.98 -5.41
CA PHE A 275 -5.89 -12.25 -4.29
C PHE A 275 -5.32 -13.68 -4.36
N LYS A 276 -4.10 -13.79 -4.88
CA LYS A 276 -3.21 -14.92 -4.59
C LYS A 276 -2.43 -14.58 -3.32
N SER A 277 -2.18 -15.56 -2.47
CA SER A 277 -1.24 -15.38 -1.36
C SER A 277 0.15 -15.09 -1.94
N GLU A 278 0.72 -13.92 -1.64
CA GLU A 278 1.98 -13.46 -2.23
C GLU A 278 3.17 -13.65 -1.28
N GLY A 279 2.91 -13.88 0.01
CA GLY A 279 3.93 -14.02 1.05
C GLY A 279 3.97 -15.40 1.74
N PRO A 280 5.16 -15.86 2.18
CA PRO A 280 5.26 -16.97 3.13
C PRO A 280 4.57 -16.59 4.45
N ASN A 281 3.65 -17.44 4.93
CA ASN A 281 2.78 -17.26 6.11
C ASN A 281 1.56 -16.32 5.93
N GLU A 282 1.21 -15.89 4.73
CA GLU A 282 -0.08 -15.23 4.53
C GLU A 282 -1.24 -16.22 4.62
N ARG A 283 -2.31 -15.83 5.34
CA ARG A 283 -3.55 -16.61 5.36
C ARG A 283 -4.14 -16.63 3.96
N LYS A 284 -4.58 -17.80 3.50
CA LYS A 284 -5.32 -17.94 2.25
C LYS A 284 -6.63 -17.15 2.37
N ARG A 285 -6.74 -16.01 1.68
CA ARG A 285 -7.89 -15.11 1.75
C ARG A 285 -9.12 -15.68 1.02
N ASN A 286 -8.89 -16.38 -0.09
CA ASN A 286 -9.95 -17.08 -0.79
C ASN A 286 -10.23 -18.43 -0.12
N SER A 287 -11.44 -18.62 0.39
CA SER A 287 -11.93 -19.94 0.78
C SER A 287 -11.81 -20.88 -0.42
N ALA A 288 -11.45 -22.15 -0.17
CA ALA A 288 -11.57 -23.14 -1.23
C ALA A 288 -13.05 -23.20 -1.65
N PRO A 289 -13.39 -23.19 -2.95
CA PRO A 289 -14.79 -23.23 -3.39
C PRO A 289 -15.53 -24.49 -2.93
N PHE A 290 -14.78 -25.49 -2.44
CA PHE A 290 -15.28 -26.74 -1.90
C PHE A 290 -14.51 -27.09 -0.63
N THR A 291 -15.22 -27.63 0.36
CA THR A 291 -14.60 -28.32 1.49
C THR A 291 -14.64 -29.82 1.24
N VAL A 292 -13.59 -30.54 1.64
CA VAL A 292 -13.58 -32.00 1.58
C VAL A 292 -14.65 -32.50 2.54
N TYR A 293 -15.59 -33.30 2.03
CA TYR A 293 -16.66 -33.88 2.85
C TYR A 293 -16.05 -34.63 4.04
N LYS A 294 -16.28 -34.14 5.27
CA LYS A 294 -15.88 -34.84 6.50
C LYS A 294 -16.90 -35.95 6.78
N ALA A 295 -16.83 -37.04 6.01
CA ALA A 295 -17.64 -38.21 6.29
C ALA A 295 -17.31 -38.75 7.69
N ASN A 296 -18.36 -39.01 8.48
CA ASN A 296 -18.28 -39.83 9.66
C ASN A 296 -17.69 -41.20 9.25
N PRO A 297 -16.55 -41.67 9.80
CA PRO A 297 -15.86 -42.88 9.35
C PRO A 297 -16.78 -44.11 9.24
N ASP A 298 -17.78 -44.19 10.11
CA ASP A 298 -18.75 -45.28 10.15
C ASP A 298 -19.65 -45.36 8.91
N LYS A 299 -19.93 -44.23 8.24
CA LYS A 299 -20.76 -44.21 7.01
C LYS A 299 -19.99 -44.61 5.74
N ILE A 300 -18.66 -44.60 5.77
CA ILE A 300 -17.81 -45.05 4.65
C ILE A 300 -17.76 -46.57 4.61
N ALA A 301 -17.75 -47.23 5.78
CA ALA A 301 -17.72 -48.69 5.89
C ALA A 301 -19.01 -49.37 5.41
N GLU A 302 -20.18 -48.70 5.55
CA GLU A 302 -21.46 -49.23 5.08
C GLU A 302 -21.70 -49.08 3.56
N ARG A 303 -20.94 -48.23 2.88
CA ARG A 303 -21.12 -47.94 1.44
C ARG A 303 -20.20 -48.78 0.57
N GLY A 304 -20.37 -50.11 0.65
CA GLY A 304 -19.87 -50.99 -0.40
C GLY A 304 -20.55 -50.63 -1.73
N SER A 305 -19.75 -50.22 -2.73
CA SER A 305 -20.13 -49.95 -4.14
C SER A 305 -20.71 -48.58 -4.53
N VAL A 306 -20.04 -47.47 -4.16
CA VAL A 306 -20.19 -46.20 -4.92
C VAL A 306 -18.98 -46.03 -5.85
N PRO A 307 -19.17 -45.75 -7.16
CA PRO A 307 -18.05 -45.54 -8.08
C PRO A 307 -17.24 -44.33 -7.66
N VAL A 308 -15.92 -44.49 -7.53
CA VAL A 308 -15.00 -43.36 -7.35
C VAL A 308 -14.95 -42.58 -8.68
N PRO A 309 -15.20 -41.27 -8.67
CA PRO A 309 -15.15 -40.47 -9.90
C PRO A 309 -13.75 -40.51 -10.53
N GLY A 310 -13.70 -40.66 -11.85
CA GLY A 310 -12.46 -40.65 -12.61
C GLY A 310 -11.80 -39.26 -12.64
N PRO A 311 -10.56 -39.16 -13.15
CA PRO A 311 -9.80 -37.90 -13.19
C PRO A 311 -10.47 -36.77 -14.01
N ASP A 312 -11.46 -37.11 -14.86
CA ASP A 312 -12.21 -36.16 -15.68
C ASP A 312 -13.54 -35.70 -15.05
N ALA A 313 -13.83 -36.11 -13.81
CA ALA A 313 -15.09 -35.77 -13.14
C ALA A 313 -15.20 -34.27 -12.87
N VAL A 314 -16.32 -33.67 -13.27
CA VAL A 314 -16.60 -32.24 -13.02
C VAL A 314 -17.23 -32.04 -11.63
N ALA A 315 -17.23 -30.80 -11.14
CA ALA A 315 -17.63 -30.47 -9.77
C ALA A 315 -19.04 -30.97 -9.39
N GLU A 316 -19.98 -30.97 -10.33
CA GLU A 316 -21.35 -31.49 -10.12
C GLU A 316 -21.39 -33.01 -9.93
N ASP A 317 -20.45 -33.74 -10.53
CA ASP A 317 -20.36 -35.20 -10.36
C ASP A 317 -19.83 -35.54 -8.97
N LEU A 318 -18.85 -34.77 -8.49
CA LEU A 318 -18.28 -34.90 -7.14
C LEU A 318 -19.29 -34.57 -6.03
N GLU A 319 -20.19 -33.61 -6.28
CA GLU A 319 -21.30 -33.27 -5.38
C GLU A 319 -22.36 -34.39 -5.36
N LYS A 320 -22.72 -34.97 -6.52
CA LYS A 320 -23.68 -36.08 -6.61
C LYS A 320 -23.24 -37.36 -5.92
N VAL A 321 -21.95 -37.69 -5.96
CA VAL A 321 -21.40 -38.83 -5.21
C VAL A 321 -21.04 -38.49 -3.75
N GLY A 322 -21.27 -37.26 -3.30
CA GLY A 322 -21.05 -36.84 -1.92
C GLY A 322 -19.59 -36.73 -1.50
N PHE A 323 -18.69 -36.47 -2.47
CA PHE A 323 -17.26 -36.26 -2.22
C PHE A 323 -16.90 -34.79 -1.96
N ALA A 324 -17.77 -33.86 -2.36
CA ALA A 324 -17.63 -32.42 -2.10
C ALA A 324 -19.01 -31.82 -1.79
N GLU A 325 -19.03 -30.81 -0.93
CA GLU A 325 -20.20 -29.93 -0.75
C GLU A 325 -19.80 -28.51 -1.17
N LYS A 326 -20.73 -27.81 -1.82
CA LYS A 326 -20.57 -26.37 -2.06
C LYS A 326 -20.63 -25.64 -0.72
N THR A 327 -19.63 -24.82 -0.47
CA THR A 327 -19.63 -23.85 0.63
C THR A 327 -20.69 -22.79 0.32
N GLU A 328 -21.64 -22.56 1.23
CA GLU A 328 -22.60 -21.44 1.15
C GLU A 328 -21.89 -20.08 1.16
#